data_AF-A0A925S9W8-F1
#
_entry.id   AF-A0A925S9W8-F1
#
_cell.length_a   1.000
_cell.length_b   1.000
_cell.length_c   1.000
_cell.angle_alpha   90.00
_cell.angle_beta   90.00
_cell.angle_gamma   90.00
#
_symmetry.space_group_name_H-M   'P 1'
#
loop_
_entity.id
_entity.type
_entity.pdbx_description
1 polymer ?
#
loop_
_entity_poly.entity_id
_entity_poly.type
_entity_poly.pdbx_seq_one_letter_code
_entity_poly.pdbx_strand_id
1 'polypeptide(L)'
;MEITYKSIGGDGKEYGPIPLDQLKGWVAEGRIGPNSQIWRSDSETWSTASDLPELGLPANSPPVGPASIVSADLLALQNSSRSGAQWFFWIAALSVINTISAFSGGSFGFVIGLGVTQAIARQAVNGESSGKLIALILNLIAVGFFVFIGVFARRRQAWAFLAGMVLYALDGLIFLLVKDWLGVGFHAFALWCIWMGFQANQKLNRATQG
;
A
#
# COMPACT_ATOMS: atom_id res chain seq x y z
N MET A 1 -4.36 -35.05 43.58
CA MET A 1 -5.23 -35.02 42.39
C MET A 1 -4.45 -34.28 41.31
N GLU A 2 -4.27 -34.87 40.14
CA GLU A 2 -3.62 -34.17 39.02
C GLU A 2 -4.58 -33.12 38.45
N ILE A 3 -4.08 -31.89 38.25
CA ILE A 3 -4.87 -30.82 37.65
C ILE A 3 -4.99 -31.13 36.15
N THR A 4 -6.23 -31.20 35.67
CA THR A 4 -6.53 -31.39 34.26
C THR A 4 -7.12 -30.12 33.68
N TYR A 5 -6.96 -29.97 32.37
CA TYR A 5 -7.33 -28.77 31.65
C TYR A 5 -8.36 -29.09 30.57
N LYS A 6 -9.21 -28.13 30.26
CA LYS A 6 -10.05 -28.16 29.06
C LYS A 6 -9.79 -26.91 28.23
N SER A 7 -9.87 -27.03 26.91
CA SER A 7 -9.73 -25.91 25.97
C SER A 7 -10.90 -25.87 25.00
N ILE A 8 -11.30 -24.67 24.57
CA ILE A 8 -12.27 -24.49 23.49
C ILE A 8 -11.51 -24.40 22.16
N GLY A 9 -11.79 -25.32 21.24
CA GLY A 9 -11.22 -25.30 19.89
C GLY A 9 -11.80 -24.16 19.03
N GLY A 10 -11.16 -23.84 17.91
CA GLY A 10 -11.68 -22.85 16.94
C GLY A 10 -13.03 -23.23 16.31
N ASP A 11 -13.47 -24.48 16.51
CA ASP A 11 -14.77 -25.03 16.16
C ASP A 11 -15.84 -24.85 17.25
N GLY A 12 -15.49 -24.23 18.38
CA GLY A 12 -16.38 -24.01 19.53
C GLY A 12 -16.62 -25.25 20.38
N LYS A 13 -15.91 -26.35 20.15
CA LYS A 13 -16.04 -27.58 20.95
C LYS A 13 -15.08 -27.58 22.13
N GLU A 14 -15.52 -28.17 23.23
CA GLU A 14 -14.69 -28.41 24.41
C GLU A 14 -13.84 -29.67 24.22
N TYR A 15 -12.54 -29.54 24.47
CA TYR A 15 -11.59 -30.65 24.44
C TYR A 15 -10.99 -30.85 25.83
N GLY A 16 -11.14 -32.06 26.39
CA GLY A 16 -10.49 -32.50 27.62
C GLY A 16 -11.14 -33.72 28.25
N PRO A 17 -10.60 -34.22 29.38
CA PRO A 17 -9.51 -33.64 30.18
C PRO A 17 -8.12 -33.79 29.55
N ILE A 18 -7.34 -32.71 29.50
CA ILE A 18 -5.98 -32.63 28.94
C ILE A 18 -4.96 -32.48 30.10
N PRO A 19 -3.90 -33.29 30.17
CA PRO A 19 -2.80 -33.09 31.12
C PRO A 19 -1.91 -31.90 30.72
N LEU A 20 -1.24 -31.27 31.70
CA LEU A 20 -0.44 -30.06 31.47
C LEU A 20 0.61 -30.21 30.36
N ASP A 21 1.27 -31.36 30.28
CA ASP A 21 2.33 -31.61 29.28
C ASP A 21 1.78 -31.63 27.85
N GLN A 22 0.60 -32.22 27.66
CA GLN A 22 -0.08 -32.21 26.37
C GLN A 22 -0.56 -30.81 26.00
N LEU A 23 -1.04 -30.04 26.99
CA LEU A 23 -1.46 -28.66 26.80
C LEU A 23 -0.27 -27.77 26.39
N LYS A 24 0.89 -27.94 27.02
CA LYS A 24 2.15 -27.29 26.63
C LYS A 24 2.60 -27.68 25.22
N GLY A 25 2.44 -28.95 24.84
CA GLY A 25 2.66 -29.42 23.48
C GLY A 25 1.83 -28.64 22.46
N TRP A 26 0.54 -28.44 22.74
CA TRP A 26 -0.34 -27.66 21.86
C TRP A 26 -0.02 -26.16 21.81
N VAL A 27 0.50 -25.60 22.91
CA VAL A 27 1.05 -24.23 22.91
C VAL A 27 2.30 -24.15 22.03
N ALA A 28 3.22 -25.12 22.14
CA ALA A 28 4.43 -25.18 21.32
C ALA A 28 4.12 -25.40 19.82
N GLU A 29 3.06 -26.14 19.52
CA GLU A 29 2.52 -26.36 18.16
C GLU A 29 1.76 -25.12 17.61
N GLY A 30 1.51 -24.09 18.42
CA GLY A 30 0.74 -22.91 18.04
C GLY A 30 -0.77 -23.13 17.93
N ARG A 31 -1.28 -24.26 18.42
CA ARG A 31 -2.72 -24.60 18.41
C ARG A 31 -3.49 -23.88 19.50
N ILE A 32 -2.81 -23.53 20.59
CA ILE A 32 -3.33 -22.71 21.68
C ILE A 32 -2.57 -21.39 21.68
N GLY A 33 -3.29 -20.30 21.46
CA GLY A 33 -2.73 -18.95 21.50
C GLY A 33 -2.89 -18.29 22.88
N PRO A 34 -2.27 -17.13 23.10
CA PRO A 34 -2.36 -16.37 24.36
C PRO A 34 -3.80 -16.09 24.81
N ASN A 35 -4.71 -15.91 23.86
CA ASN A 35 -6.11 -15.55 24.11
C ASN A 35 -7.07 -16.75 24.21
N SER A 36 -6.56 -17.98 24.12
CA SER A 36 -7.40 -19.19 24.18
C SER A 36 -7.98 -19.37 25.58
N GLN A 37 -9.26 -19.73 25.67
CA GLN A 37 -9.89 -20.03 26.94
C GLN A 37 -9.51 -21.42 27.42
N ILE A 38 -8.98 -21.49 28.65
CA ILE A 38 -8.56 -22.69 29.33
C ILE A 38 -9.31 -22.80 30.65
N TRP A 39 -9.98 -23.93 30.85
CA TRP A 39 -10.60 -24.26 32.12
C TRP A 39 -9.69 -25.21 32.88
N ARG A 40 -9.51 -24.98 34.18
CA ARG A 40 -8.71 -25.83 35.05
C ARG A 40 -9.62 -26.60 36.00
N SER A 41 -9.29 -27.85 36.29
CA SER A 41 -10.11 -28.70 37.17
C SER A 41 -10.21 -28.21 38.62
N ASP A 42 -9.32 -27.29 39.04
CA ASP A 42 -9.33 -26.63 40.34
C ASP A 42 -9.96 -25.23 40.32
N SER A 43 -10.46 -24.78 39.16
CA SER A 43 -11.12 -23.48 38.97
C SER A 43 -12.57 -23.67 38.53
N GLU A 44 -13.47 -22.86 39.08
CA GLU A 44 -14.87 -22.81 38.64
C GLU A 44 -15.06 -21.93 37.39
N THR A 45 -14.02 -21.24 36.94
CA THR A 45 -14.08 -20.25 35.84
C THR A 45 -13.06 -20.53 34.75
N TRP A 46 -13.43 -20.21 33.51
CA TRP A 46 -12.52 -20.20 32.36
C TRP A 46 -11.53 -19.04 32.51
N SER A 47 -10.25 -19.30 32.29
CA SER A 47 -9.17 -18.29 32.31
C SER A 47 -8.48 -18.24 30.95
N THR A 48 -7.82 -17.12 30.63
CA THR A 48 -7.08 -17.00 29.37
C THR A 48 -5.76 -17.77 29.48
N ALA A 49 -5.29 -18.39 28.41
CA ALA A 49 -4.04 -19.12 28.39
C ALA A 49 -2.83 -18.26 28.80
N SER A 50 -2.86 -16.95 28.50
CA SER A 50 -1.84 -15.97 28.95
C SER A 50 -1.86 -15.69 30.45
N ASP A 51 -2.98 -15.96 31.14
CA ASP A 51 -3.13 -15.76 32.58
C ASP A 51 -2.59 -16.96 33.37
N LEU A 52 -2.26 -18.06 32.68
CA LEU A 52 -1.71 -19.28 33.23
C LEU A 52 -0.18 -19.29 33.07
N PRO A 53 0.60 -18.86 34.08
CA PRO A 53 2.06 -18.81 33.98
C PRO A 53 2.67 -20.19 33.70
N GLU A 54 1.98 -21.28 34.08
CA GLU A 54 2.41 -22.64 33.77
C GLU A 54 2.48 -22.95 32.27
N LEU A 55 1.82 -22.19 31.40
CA LEU A 55 1.85 -22.38 29.94
C LEU A 55 3.04 -21.71 29.27
N GLY A 56 3.79 -20.87 29.99
CA GLY A 56 4.97 -20.18 29.46
C GLY A 56 4.66 -19.21 28.32
N LEU A 57 3.40 -18.82 28.16
CA LEU A 57 2.97 -17.82 27.18
C LEU A 57 3.38 -16.42 27.66
N PRO A 58 3.85 -15.52 26.78
CA PRO A 58 4.17 -14.15 27.16
C PRO A 58 2.90 -13.46 27.69
N ALA A 59 2.97 -12.98 28.93
CA ALA A 59 1.89 -12.21 29.54
C ALA A 59 1.58 -10.97 28.67
N ASN A 60 0.30 -10.79 28.33
CA ASN A 60 -0.22 -9.78 27.40
C ASN A 60 0.22 -9.93 25.93
N SER A 61 -0.50 -10.77 25.18
CA SER A 61 -0.89 -10.36 23.83
C SER A 61 -2.30 -9.78 23.95
N PRO A 62 -2.58 -8.53 23.51
CA PRO A 62 -3.93 -8.02 23.53
C PRO A 62 -4.87 -9.00 22.81
N PRO A 63 -6.12 -9.18 23.28
CA PRO A 63 -7.10 -9.95 22.55
C PRO A 63 -7.21 -9.36 21.13
N VAL A 64 -6.98 -10.19 20.11
CA VAL A 64 -7.31 -9.86 18.72
C VAL A 64 -8.84 -9.88 18.62
N GLY A 65 -9.47 -8.89 19.23
CA GLY A 65 -10.92 -8.69 19.19
C GLY A 65 -11.32 -8.03 17.88
N PRO A 66 -12.61 -8.06 17.52
CA PRO A 66 -13.14 -7.44 16.30
C PRO A 66 -12.68 -5.99 16.10
N ALA A 67 -12.55 -5.22 17.19
CA ALA A 67 -12.06 -3.84 17.17
C ALA A 67 -10.60 -3.67 16.72
N SER A 68 -9.72 -4.65 17.03
CA SER A 68 -8.31 -4.64 16.62
C SER A 68 -8.13 -4.99 15.14
N ILE A 69 -9.03 -5.82 14.59
CA ILE A 69 -9.05 -6.18 13.17
C ILE A 69 -9.53 -4.96 12.35
N VAL A 70 -10.61 -4.30 12.80
CA VAL A 70 -11.13 -3.08 12.17
C VAL A 70 -10.08 -1.96 12.14
N SER A 71 -9.32 -1.76 13.22
CA SER A 71 -8.27 -0.73 13.23
C SER A 71 -7.09 -1.06 12.31
N ALA A 72 -6.71 -2.34 12.20
CA ALA A 72 -5.70 -2.80 11.25
C ALA A 72 -6.15 -2.62 9.80
N ASP A 73 -7.40 -2.94 9.48
CA ASP A 73 -7.98 -2.76 8.14
C ASP A 73 -8.06 -1.29 7.73
N LEU A 74 -8.47 -0.41 8.66
CA LEU A 74 -8.49 1.03 8.41
C LEU A 74 -7.07 1.59 8.17
N LEU A 75 -6.07 1.11 8.93
CA LEU A 75 -4.68 1.49 8.73
C LEU A 75 -4.15 1.00 7.37
N ALA A 76 -4.48 -0.23 6.98
CA ALA A 76 -4.12 -0.76 5.67
C ALA A 76 -4.73 0.08 4.54
N LEU A 77 -6.02 0.43 4.63
CA LEU A 77 -6.69 1.32 3.68
C LEU A 77 -6.05 2.71 3.62
N GLN A 78 -5.69 3.28 4.76
CA GLN A 78 -5.00 4.57 4.83
C GLN A 78 -3.63 4.51 4.16
N ASN A 79 -2.86 3.45 4.40
CA ASN A 79 -1.55 3.25 3.79
C ASN A 79 -1.66 3.07 2.26
N SER A 80 -2.61 2.27 1.79
CA SER A 80 -2.86 2.09 0.35
C SER A 80 -3.34 3.38 -0.34
N SER A 81 -4.22 4.16 0.31
CA SER A 81 -4.64 5.47 -0.20
C SER A 81 -3.44 6.42 -0.31
N ARG A 82 -2.59 6.46 0.71
CA ARG A 82 -1.39 7.30 0.74
C ARG A 82 -0.37 6.88 -0.31
N SER A 83 -0.14 5.58 -0.51
CA SER A 83 0.80 5.10 -1.52
C SER A 83 0.32 5.41 -2.94
N GLY A 84 -1.00 5.31 -3.22
CA GLY A 84 -1.56 5.77 -4.48
C GLY A 84 -1.40 7.28 -4.69
N ALA A 85 -1.62 8.10 -3.65
CA ALA A 85 -1.39 9.54 -3.76
C ALA A 85 0.10 9.91 -3.94
N GLN A 86 1.02 9.10 -3.40
CA GLN A 86 2.46 9.28 -3.58
C GLN A 86 2.91 9.15 -5.04
N TRP A 87 2.18 8.38 -5.86
CA TRP A 87 2.49 8.23 -7.28
C TRP A 87 2.45 9.55 -8.05
N PHE A 88 1.58 10.50 -7.70
CA PHE A 88 1.57 11.82 -8.34
C PHE A 88 2.87 12.61 -8.09
N PHE A 89 3.45 12.48 -6.90
CA PHE A 89 4.74 13.08 -6.58
C PHE A 89 5.90 12.34 -7.27
N TRP A 90 5.82 11.02 -7.40
CA TRP A 90 6.78 10.24 -8.18
C TRP A 90 6.76 10.62 -9.66
N ILE A 91 5.57 10.78 -10.26
CA ILE A 91 5.42 11.26 -11.63
C ILE A 91 6.10 12.63 -11.77
N ALA A 92 5.78 13.59 -10.90
CA ALA A 92 6.38 14.91 -10.90
C ALA A 92 7.93 14.86 -10.74
N ALA A 93 8.44 14.04 -9.82
CA ALA A 93 9.87 13.89 -9.60
C ALA A 93 10.58 13.26 -10.80
N LEU A 94 10.00 12.22 -11.39
CA LEU A 94 10.55 11.56 -12.60
C LEU A 94 10.53 12.52 -13.80
N SER A 95 9.51 13.36 -13.95
CA SER A 95 9.48 14.42 -14.98
C SER A 95 10.62 15.43 -14.82
N VAL A 96 10.92 15.84 -13.58
CA VAL A 96 12.06 16.73 -13.29
C VAL A 96 13.39 16.03 -13.59
N ILE A 97 13.57 14.78 -13.15
CA ILE A 97 14.78 13.98 -13.40
C ILE A 97 15.01 13.81 -14.90
N ASN A 98 13.96 13.48 -15.66
CA ASN A 98 14.03 13.34 -17.12
C ASN A 98 14.45 14.64 -17.80
N THR A 99 13.93 15.77 -17.31
CA THR A 99 14.32 17.09 -17.81
C THR A 99 15.79 17.38 -17.51
N ILE A 100 16.24 17.24 -16.26
CA ILE A 100 17.65 17.48 -15.88
C ILE A 100 18.60 16.61 -16.71
N SER A 101 18.29 15.33 -16.90
CA SER A 101 19.10 14.42 -17.72
C SER A 101 19.19 14.92 -19.18
N ALA A 102 18.08 15.35 -19.77
CA ALA A 102 18.06 15.87 -21.14
C ALA A 102 18.90 17.16 -21.32
N PHE A 103 19.01 18.01 -20.29
CA PHE A 103 19.82 19.23 -20.35
C PHE A 103 21.29 19.03 -19.94
N SER A 104 21.61 18.00 -19.17
CA SER A 104 22.97 17.74 -18.66
C SER A 104 23.94 17.14 -19.70
N GLY A 105 23.46 16.79 -20.90
CA GLY A 105 24.28 16.15 -21.93
C GLY A 105 24.81 14.75 -21.56
N GLY A 106 24.39 14.20 -20.42
CA GLY A 106 24.80 12.89 -19.93
C GLY A 106 24.09 11.78 -20.69
N SER A 107 24.86 10.80 -21.16
CA SER A 107 24.39 9.56 -21.80
C SER A 107 23.67 8.59 -20.84
N PHE A 108 23.26 9.04 -19.65
CA PHE A 108 22.35 8.31 -18.77
C PHE A 108 20.90 8.51 -19.25
N GLY A 109 20.60 7.99 -20.44
CA GLY A 109 19.22 7.78 -20.85
C GLY A 109 18.62 6.72 -19.93
N PHE A 110 17.93 7.15 -18.87
CA PHE A 110 17.10 6.25 -18.07
C PHE A 110 16.07 5.64 -19.02
N VAL A 111 16.28 4.37 -19.35
CA VAL A 111 15.66 3.66 -20.49
C VAL A 111 14.11 3.59 -20.39
N ILE A 112 13.52 3.96 -19.25
CA ILE A 112 12.08 3.92 -19.02
C ILE A 112 11.45 5.25 -19.48
N GLY A 113 10.87 5.26 -20.69
CA GLY A 113 9.97 6.33 -21.16
C GLY A 113 10.55 7.36 -22.14
N LEU A 114 11.51 6.98 -22.98
CA LEU A 114 12.22 7.91 -23.89
C LEU A 114 11.63 8.00 -25.32
N GLY A 115 10.31 7.84 -25.51
CA GLY A 115 9.66 8.28 -26.75
C GLY A 115 9.87 9.79 -27.01
N VAL A 116 9.75 10.61 -25.96
CA VAL A 116 9.92 12.08 -26.03
C VAL A 116 11.39 12.46 -26.29
N THR A 117 12.34 11.76 -25.67
CA THR A 117 13.77 12.08 -25.80
C THR A 117 14.32 11.73 -27.19
N GLN A 118 13.80 10.69 -27.85
CA GLN A 118 14.15 10.41 -29.25
C GLN A 118 13.54 11.43 -30.22
N ALA A 119 12.34 11.95 -29.93
CA ALA A 119 11.74 13.03 -30.72
C ALA A 119 12.56 14.33 -30.59
N ILE A 120 13.00 14.66 -29.37
CA ILE A 120 13.87 15.82 -29.10
C ILE A 120 15.25 15.62 -29.74
N ALA A 121 15.83 14.41 -29.73
CA ALA A 121 17.11 14.13 -30.39
C ALA A 121 17.02 14.30 -31.91
N ARG A 122 15.91 13.89 -32.55
CA ARG A 122 15.66 14.13 -33.98
C ARG A 122 15.44 15.61 -34.30
N GLN A 123 14.85 16.37 -33.39
CA GLN A 123 14.60 17.80 -33.54
C GLN A 123 15.83 18.67 -33.20
N ALA A 124 16.74 18.18 -32.37
CA ALA A 124 18.00 18.84 -32.02
C ALA A 124 18.99 18.91 -33.20
N VAL A 125 18.83 18.06 -34.22
CA VAL A 125 19.57 18.16 -35.50
C VAL A 125 19.08 19.37 -36.33
N ASN A 126 17.91 19.95 -36.02
CA ASN A 126 17.28 21.05 -36.78
C ASN A 126 17.30 22.44 -36.09
N GLY A 127 17.99 22.61 -34.96
CA GLY A 127 18.52 23.93 -34.57
C GLY A 127 17.58 25.02 -34.03
N GLU A 128 16.41 24.74 -33.44
CA GLU A 128 15.57 25.79 -32.81
C GLU A 128 15.60 25.77 -31.26
N SER A 129 16.34 26.71 -30.67
CA SER A 129 16.42 26.92 -29.21
C SER A 129 15.08 27.30 -28.56
N SER A 130 14.17 27.93 -29.31
CA SER A 130 12.86 28.38 -28.81
C SER A 130 11.93 27.22 -28.43
N GLY A 131 12.01 26.09 -29.15
CA GLY A 131 11.21 24.90 -28.84
C GLY A 131 11.58 24.26 -27.51
N LYS A 132 12.87 24.31 -27.13
CA LYS A 132 13.36 23.77 -25.85
C LYS A 132 12.83 24.57 -24.66
N LEU A 133 12.74 25.89 -24.77
CA LEU A 133 12.20 26.75 -23.71
C LEU A 133 10.70 26.53 -23.50
N ILE A 134 9.93 26.42 -24.59
CA ILE A 134 8.49 26.13 -24.53
C ILE A 134 8.25 24.77 -23.86
N ALA A 135 9.01 23.73 -24.25
CA ALA A 135 8.92 22.40 -23.66
C ALA A 135 9.25 22.41 -22.15
N LEU A 136 10.26 23.19 -21.74
CA LEU A 136 10.62 23.35 -20.33
C LEU A 136 9.49 23.99 -19.51
N ILE A 137 8.88 25.06 -20.01
CA ILE A 137 7.78 25.75 -19.34
C ILE A 137 6.58 24.82 -19.19
N LEU A 138 6.19 24.12 -20.26
CA LEU A 138 5.08 23.16 -20.23
C LEU A 138 5.35 22.02 -19.24
N ASN A 139 6.58 21.51 -19.18
CA ASN A 139 6.96 20.50 -18.20
C ASN A 139 6.88 21.01 -16.75
N LEU A 140 7.35 22.23 -16.47
CA LEU A 140 7.23 22.83 -15.13
C LEU A 140 5.77 23.01 -14.70
N ILE A 141 4.90 23.40 -15.63
CA ILE A 141 3.45 23.49 -15.38
C ILE A 141 2.89 22.10 -15.05
N ALA A 142 3.23 21.07 -15.84
CA ALA A 142 2.78 19.70 -15.60
C ALA A 142 3.25 19.16 -14.24
N VAL A 143 4.53 19.39 -13.88
CA VAL A 143 5.10 19.04 -12.57
C VAL A 143 4.32 19.71 -11.44
N GLY A 144 4.13 21.03 -11.52
CA GLY A 144 3.38 21.78 -10.51
C GLY A 144 1.94 21.28 -10.37
N PHE A 145 1.32 20.93 -11.49
CA PHE A 145 -0.04 20.40 -11.54
C PHE A 145 -0.16 19.00 -10.91
N PHE A 146 0.77 18.08 -11.19
CA PHE A 146 0.81 16.77 -10.54
C PHE A 146 1.08 16.87 -9.04
N VAL A 147 1.96 17.79 -8.62
CA VAL A 147 2.15 18.08 -7.18
C VAL A 147 0.85 18.58 -6.56
N PHE A 148 0.15 19.52 -7.22
CA PHE A 148 -1.13 20.04 -6.75
C PHE A 148 -2.17 18.92 -6.57
N ILE A 149 -2.36 18.07 -7.59
CA ILE A 149 -3.25 16.90 -7.50
C ILE A 149 -2.81 15.97 -6.36
N GLY A 150 -1.51 15.69 -6.23
CA GLY A 150 -0.96 14.87 -5.17
C GLY A 150 -1.30 15.40 -3.77
N VAL A 151 -1.25 16.72 -3.56
CA VAL A 151 -1.66 17.33 -2.27
C VAL A 151 -3.13 17.07 -1.97
N PHE A 152 -4.02 17.25 -2.95
CA PHE A 152 -5.46 17.01 -2.75
C PHE A 152 -5.79 15.52 -2.59
N ALA A 153 -5.11 14.64 -3.33
CA ALA A 153 -5.22 13.19 -3.19
C ALA A 153 -4.81 12.74 -1.78
N ARG A 154 -3.74 13.30 -1.21
CA ARG A 154 -3.34 13.06 0.21
C ARG A 154 -4.36 13.55 1.22
N ARG A 155 -5.15 14.57 0.87
CA ARG A 155 -6.28 15.07 1.68
C ARG A 155 -7.56 14.24 1.50
N ARG A 156 -7.46 13.03 0.93
CA ARG A 156 -8.56 12.09 0.69
C ARG A 156 -9.65 12.57 -0.28
N GLN A 157 -9.34 13.57 -1.11
CA GLN A 157 -10.27 14.12 -2.08
C GLN A 157 -10.35 13.20 -3.31
N ALA A 158 -11.47 12.49 -3.46
CA ALA A 158 -11.64 11.48 -4.50
C ALA A 158 -11.57 12.06 -5.92
N TRP A 159 -12.02 13.30 -6.12
CA TRP A 159 -11.96 13.99 -7.42
C TRP A 159 -10.51 14.16 -7.90
N ALA A 160 -9.54 14.34 -6.99
CA ALA A 160 -8.15 14.56 -7.35
C ALA A 160 -7.53 13.29 -7.95
N PHE A 161 -7.82 12.12 -7.37
CA PHE A 161 -7.44 10.83 -7.95
C PHE A 161 -8.02 10.65 -9.36
N LEU A 162 -9.32 10.92 -9.53
CA LEU A 162 -9.99 10.77 -10.83
C LEU A 162 -9.37 11.71 -11.87
N ALA A 163 -9.24 13.00 -11.55
CA ALA A 163 -8.64 13.99 -12.44
C ALA A 163 -7.21 13.61 -12.83
N GLY A 164 -6.40 13.18 -11.85
CA GLY A 164 -5.03 12.76 -12.09
C GLY A 164 -4.92 11.50 -12.96
N MET A 165 -5.78 10.50 -12.74
CA MET A 165 -5.82 9.29 -13.57
C MET A 165 -6.22 9.62 -15.02
N VAL A 166 -7.23 10.45 -15.23
CA VAL A 166 -7.67 10.85 -16.58
C VAL A 166 -6.54 11.56 -17.31
N LEU A 167 -5.91 12.56 -16.69
CA LEU A 167 -4.84 13.32 -17.31
C LEU A 167 -3.61 12.47 -17.60
N TYR A 168 -3.22 11.60 -16.65
CA TYR A 168 -2.08 10.71 -16.83
C TYR A 168 -2.35 9.61 -17.87
N ALA A 169 -3.59 9.14 -18.01
CA ALA A 169 -3.98 8.22 -19.07
C ALA A 169 -3.94 8.89 -20.46
N LEU A 170 -4.42 10.13 -20.56
CA LEU A 170 -4.33 10.92 -21.80
C LEU A 170 -2.88 11.14 -22.23
N ASP A 171 -1.98 11.43 -21.28
CA ASP A 171 -0.53 11.50 -21.53
C ASP A 171 0.03 10.17 -22.03
N GLY A 172 -0.38 9.05 -21.40
CA GLY A 172 -0.05 7.70 -21.84
C GLY A 172 -0.46 7.36 -23.28
N LEU A 173 -1.54 7.96 -23.80
CA LEU A 173 -1.95 7.75 -25.21
C LEU A 173 -0.90 8.26 -26.20
N ILE A 174 -0.12 9.28 -25.83
CA ILE A 174 0.96 9.80 -26.68
C ILE A 174 2.02 8.73 -26.92
N PHE A 175 2.33 7.91 -25.90
CA PHE A 175 3.30 6.82 -25.99
C PHE A 175 2.83 5.70 -26.94
N LEU A 176 1.52 5.46 -27.05
CA LEU A 176 0.96 4.53 -28.03
C LEU A 176 1.19 5.04 -29.47
N LEU A 177 0.99 6.34 -29.70
CA LEU A 177 1.19 6.96 -31.02
C LEU A 177 2.65 6.84 -31.50
N VAL A 178 3.61 6.99 -30.58
CA VAL A 178 5.04 6.84 -30.87
C VAL A 178 5.57 5.40 -30.71
N LYS A 179 4.68 4.44 -30.40
CA LYS A 179 4.99 3.00 -30.22
C LYS A 179 6.06 2.72 -29.16
N ASP A 180 6.13 3.54 -28.11
CA ASP A 180 7.00 3.30 -26.96
C ASP A 180 6.32 2.35 -25.96
N TRP A 181 6.45 1.04 -26.22
CA TRP A 181 5.80 0.00 -25.40
C TRP A 181 6.27 -0.02 -23.95
N LEU A 182 7.53 0.37 -23.69
CA LEU A 182 8.06 0.44 -22.33
C LEU A 182 7.42 1.62 -21.57
N GLY A 183 7.32 2.79 -22.23
CA GLY A 183 6.58 3.93 -21.71
C GLY A 183 5.11 3.59 -21.41
N VAL A 184 4.44 2.91 -22.34
CA VAL A 184 3.04 2.43 -22.14
C VAL A 184 2.93 1.50 -20.93
N GLY A 185 3.86 0.54 -20.78
CA GLY A 185 3.89 -0.36 -19.64
C GLY A 185 4.06 0.37 -18.30
N PHE A 186 4.97 1.35 -18.25
CA PHE A 186 5.16 2.18 -17.06
C PHE A 186 3.92 3.01 -16.72
N HIS A 187 3.27 3.62 -17.72
CA HIS A 187 2.03 4.38 -17.50
C HIS A 187 0.89 3.49 -16.99
N ALA A 188 0.72 2.30 -17.58
CA ALA A 188 -0.27 1.34 -17.12
C ALA A 188 -0.01 0.89 -15.67
N PHE A 189 1.25 0.63 -15.32
CA PHE A 189 1.64 0.28 -13.96
C PHE A 189 1.34 1.40 -12.95
N ALA A 190 1.77 2.63 -13.24
CA ALA A 190 1.51 3.77 -12.38
C ALA A 190 0.00 4.05 -12.25
N LEU A 191 -0.78 3.96 -13.34
CA LEU A 191 -2.25 4.05 -13.30
C LEU A 191 -2.87 2.97 -12.41
N TRP A 192 -2.39 1.73 -12.51
CA TRP A 192 -2.88 0.65 -11.67
C TRP A 192 -2.60 0.93 -10.18
N CYS A 193 -1.41 1.40 -9.82
CA CYS A 193 -1.11 1.78 -8.45
C CYS A 193 -1.96 2.95 -7.94
N ILE A 194 -2.19 3.97 -8.77
CA ILE A 194 -3.08 5.10 -8.43
C ILE A 194 -4.51 4.61 -8.24
N TRP A 195 -4.99 3.70 -9.11
CA TRP A 195 -6.31 3.09 -9.03
C TRP A 195 -6.52 2.32 -7.73
N MET A 196 -5.53 1.52 -7.31
CA MET A 196 -5.56 0.81 -6.03
C MET A 196 -5.69 1.79 -4.85
N GLY A 197 -4.95 2.90 -4.87
CA GLY A 197 -5.09 3.95 -3.86
C GLY A 197 -6.43 4.68 -3.91
N PHE A 198 -6.99 4.91 -5.09
CA PHE A 198 -8.31 5.52 -5.26
C PHE A 198 -9.42 4.63 -4.66
N GLN A 199 -9.38 3.32 -4.92
CA GLN A 199 -10.33 2.39 -4.31
C GLN A 199 -10.20 2.37 -2.79
N ALA A 200 -8.97 2.33 -2.27
CA ALA A 200 -8.72 2.40 -0.83
C ALA A 200 -9.25 3.70 -0.22
N ASN A 201 -9.07 4.84 -0.92
CA ASN A 201 -9.61 6.13 -0.50
C ASN A 201 -11.15 6.15 -0.45
N GLN A 202 -11.83 5.56 -1.43
CA GLN A 202 -13.28 5.44 -1.42
C GLN A 202 -13.79 4.61 -0.23
N LYS A 203 -13.16 3.45 0.03
CA LYS A 203 -13.49 2.60 1.18
C LYS A 203 -13.27 3.34 2.50
N LEU A 204 -12.14 4.02 2.64
CA LEU A 204 -11.80 4.78 3.84
C LEU A 204 -12.78 5.93 4.08
N ASN A 205 -13.15 6.68 3.04
CA ASN A 205 -14.12 7.78 3.18
C ASN A 205 -15.49 7.26 3.63
N ARG A 206 -15.97 6.14 3.08
CA ARG A 206 -17.22 5.50 3.51
C ARG A 206 -17.16 5.05 4.97
N ALA A 207 -16.05 4.45 5.39
CA ALA A 207 -15.85 3.96 6.75
C ALA A 207 -15.72 5.07 7.81
N THR A 208 -15.32 6.28 7.43
CA THR A 208 -15.17 7.43 8.36
C THR A 208 -16.34 8.42 8.33
N GLN A 209 -17.30 8.25 7.42
CA GLN A 209 -18.47 9.13 7.27
C GLN A 209 -19.78 8.47 7.69
N GLY A 210 -19.78 7.15 7.91
CA GLY A 210 -20.89 6.40 8.53
C GLY A 210 -20.66 6.24 10.02
#